data_AF-V4K8N2-F1
#
_entry.id   AF-V4K8N2-F1
#
_cell.length_a   1.000
_cell.length_b   1.000
_cell.length_c   1.000
_cell.angle_alpha   90.00
_cell.angle_beta   90.00
_cell.angle_gamma   90.00
#
_symmetry.space_group_name_H-M   'P 1'
#
loop_
_entity.id
_entity.type
_entity.pdbx_description
1 polymer ?
#
loop_
_entity_poly.entity_id
_entity_poly.type
_entity_poly.pdbx_seq_one_letter_code
_entity_poly.pdbx_strand_id
1 'polypeptide(L)'
;MSSSLKSKFSAAETGVFWDLDECPTPTGLSPDSISANIKLALENLGYTGKVSMFAYSVAEQSEEVKFESAEIKLKHNLGTRKTSLFAMYQNLFMWGIDHRYEPTNLMVISQSLFSEKENNLLLAQPRKKPRVLRDTATSKWLWKSLSTGGSPLHGHSMRAESVMPSSRH
;
A
#
# COMPACT_ATOMS: atom_id res chain seq x y z
N MET A 1 -4.43 -13.02 19.17
CA MET A 1 -5.53 -12.27 18.51
C MET A 1 -5.19 -11.76 17.10
N SER A 2 -3.92 -11.79 16.63
CA SER A 2 -3.55 -11.26 15.30
C SER A 2 -3.89 -12.16 14.10
N SER A 3 -4.06 -13.48 14.31
CA SER A 3 -4.38 -14.42 13.23
C SER A 3 -5.78 -14.23 12.65
N SER A 4 -6.76 -13.88 13.51
CA SER A 4 -8.16 -13.67 13.11
C SER A 4 -8.34 -12.46 12.18
N LEU A 5 -7.68 -11.33 12.48
CA LEU A 5 -7.75 -10.11 11.66
C LEU A 5 -7.09 -10.32 10.29
N LYS A 6 -5.93 -10.99 10.23
CA LYS A 6 -5.33 -11.35 8.93
C LYS A 6 -6.26 -12.23 8.09
N SER A 7 -6.95 -13.20 8.71
CA SER A 7 -7.91 -14.05 7.97
C SER A 7 -9.09 -13.26 7.42
N LYS A 8 -9.61 -12.27 8.17
CA LYS A 8 -10.73 -11.41 7.74
C LYS A 8 -10.38 -10.61 6.48
N PHE A 9 -9.15 -10.11 6.40
CA PHE A 9 -8.71 -9.22 5.33
C PHE A 9 -7.90 -9.92 4.22
N SER A 10 -7.62 -11.22 4.34
CA SER A 10 -6.76 -11.96 3.41
C SER A 10 -7.31 -11.95 1.98
N ALA A 11 -8.59 -12.27 1.80
CA ALA A 11 -9.25 -12.28 0.49
C ALA A 11 -9.95 -10.95 0.14
N ALA A 12 -9.83 -9.93 1.00
CA ALA A 12 -10.48 -8.64 0.82
C ALA A 12 -9.84 -7.82 -0.31
N GLU A 13 -10.63 -7.03 -1.03
CA GLU A 13 -10.10 -6.11 -2.03
C GLU A 13 -9.16 -5.10 -1.38
N THR A 14 -8.06 -4.78 -2.07
CA THR A 14 -7.04 -3.83 -1.63
C THR A 14 -7.03 -2.62 -2.53
N GLY A 15 -7.31 -1.45 -1.97
CA GLY A 15 -7.15 -0.17 -2.63
C GLY A 15 -5.75 0.39 -2.39
N VAL A 16 -4.99 0.63 -3.46
CA VAL A 16 -3.65 1.23 -3.40
C VAL A 16 -3.72 2.68 -3.88
N PHE A 17 -3.31 3.60 -3.02
CA PHE A 17 -3.34 5.03 -3.27
C PHE A 17 -1.92 5.57 -3.22
N TRP A 18 -1.43 5.95 -4.41
CA TRP A 18 -0.03 6.24 -4.64
C TRP A 18 0.20 7.70 -4.97
N ASP A 19 0.95 8.36 -4.10
CA ASP A 19 1.40 9.73 -4.24
C ASP A 19 2.71 9.78 -5.03
N LEU A 20 2.66 10.11 -6.32
CA LEU A 20 3.83 10.14 -7.20
C LEU A 20 4.78 11.30 -6.87
N ASP A 21 4.26 12.41 -6.31
CA ASP A 21 5.11 13.56 -6.00
C ASP A 21 6.03 13.26 -4.79
N GLU A 22 5.56 12.45 -3.84
CA GLU A 22 6.35 12.04 -2.66
C GLU A 22 7.06 10.70 -2.82
N CYS A 23 6.49 9.80 -3.62
CA CYS A 23 7.04 8.48 -3.92
C CYS A 23 7.11 8.27 -5.45
N PRO A 24 8.02 8.96 -6.16
CA PRO A 24 8.09 8.85 -7.62
C PRO A 24 8.48 7.43 -8.07
N THR A 25 8.17 7.12 -9.32
CA THR A 25 8.67 5.92 -10.02
C THR A 25 10.19 5.86 -9.93
N PRO A 26 10.78 4.82 -9.29
CA PRO A 26 12.22 4.70 -9.22
C PRO A 26 12.86 4.50 -10.60
N THR A 27 14.07 5.03 -10.78
CA THR A 27 14.83 4.86 -12.02
C THR A 27 14.97 3.39 -12.40
N GLY A 28 14.64 3.06 -13.65
CA GLY A 28 14.73 1.69 -14.18
C GLY A 28 13.51 0.81 -13.90
N LEU A 29 12.48 1.32 -13.21
CA LEU A 29 11.20 0.62 -13.04
C LEU A 29 10.11 1.25 -13.92
N SER A 30 9.23 0.41 -14.46
CA SER A 30 8.01 0.84 -15.14
C SER A 30 6.80 0.78 -14.20
N PRO A 31 5.70 1.50 -14.50
CA PRO A 31 4.43 1.33 -13.78
C PRO A 31 3.95 -0.13 -13.72
N ASP A 32 4.12 -0.90 -14.81
CA ASP A 32 3.79 -2.34 -14.84
C ASP A 32 4.61 -3.15 -13.83
N SER A 33 5.93 -2.92 -13.80
CA SER A 33 6.83 -3.60 -12.88
C SER A 33 6.49 -3.26 -11.43
N ILE A 34 6.14 -2.00 -11.16
CA ILE A 34 5.73 -1.55 -9.83
C ILE A 34 4.38 -2.17 -9.43
N SER A 35 3.40 -2.22 -10.33
CA SER A 35 2.11 -2.89 -10.12
C SER A 35 2.32 -4.36 -9.74
N ALA A 36 3.12 -5.09 -10.51
CA ALA A 36 3.47 -6.48 -10.22
C ALA A 36 4.19 -6.63 -8.87
N ASN A 37 5.15 -5.76 -8.56
CA ASN A 37 5.90 -5.79 -7.31
C ASN A 37 5.02 -5.51 -6.09
N ILE A 38 4.06 -4.59 -6.19
CA ILE A 38 3.09 -4.31 -5.12
C ILE A 38 2.17 -5.51 -4.92
N LYS A 39 1.61 -6.08 -5.99
CA LYS A 39 0.78 -7.29 -5.94
C LYS A 39 1.54 -8.45 -5.27
N LEU A 40 2.79 -8.68 -5.66
CA LEU A 40 3.66 -9.71 -5.06
C LEU A 40 3.93 -9.45 -3.57
N ALA A 41 4.21 -8.21 -3.17
CA ALA A 41 4.47 -7.87 -1.77
C ALA A 41 3.22 -8.07 -0.89
N LEU A 42 2.03 -7.79 -1.41
CA LEU A 42 0.75 -8.04 -0.75
C LEU A 42 0.48 -9.54 -0.60
N GLU A 43 0.67 -10.31 -1.68
CA GLU A 43 0.50 -11.77 -1.70
C GLU A 43 1.43 -12.46 -0.69
N ASN A 44 2.71 -12.04 -0.62
CA ASN A 44 3.68 -12.55 0.34
C ASN A 44 3.28 -12.31 1.81
N LEU A 45 2.36 -11.38 2.09
CA LEU A 45 1.80 -11.17 3.42
C LEU A 45 0.46 -11.88 3.66
N GLY A 46 -0.04 -12.58 2.64
CA GLY A 46 -1.32 -13.31 2.66
C GLY A 46 -2.52 -12.47 2.19
N TYR A 47 -2.30 -11.32 1.54
CA TYR A 47 -3.37 -10.55 0.91
C TYR A 47 -3.51 -10.99 -0.55
N THR A 48 -4.52 -11.81 -0.83
CA THR A 48 -4.73 -12.45 -2.14
C THR A 48 -5.98 -11.92 -2.86
N GLY A 49 -6.68 -10.96 -2.27
CA GLY A 49 -7.81 -10.28 -2.90
C GLY A 49 -7.39 -9.44 -4.11
N LYS A 50 -8.39 -8.97 -4.85
CA LYS A 50 -8.18 -8.05 -5.98
C LYS A 50 -7.44 -6.79 -5.53
N VAL A 51 -6.61 -6.23 -6.41
CA VAL A 51 -5.85 -4.99 -6.15
C VAL A 51 -6.29 -3.92 -7.14
N SER A 52 -6.81 -2.80 -6.62
CA SER A 52 -7.19 -1.62 -7.40
C SER A 52 -6.23 -0.47 -7.12
N MET A 53 -5.59 0.08 -8.14
CA MET A 53 -4.49 1.04 -7.98
C MET A 53 -4.83 2.42 -8.55
N PHE A 54 -4.49 3.46 -7.79
CA PHE A 54 -4.71 4.86 -8.13
C PHE A 54 -3.42 5.65 -7.88
N ALA A 55 -2.95 6.41 -8.87
CA ALA A 55 -1.76 7.24 -8.77
C ALA A 55 -2.10 8.72 -8.89
N TYR A 56 -1.40 9.57 -8.15
CA TYR A 56 -1.69 11.00 -8.01
C TYR A 56 -0.44 11.83 -8.25
N SER A 57 -0.54 12.82 -9.12
CA SER A 57 0.58 13.72 -9.47
C SER A 57 0.09 15.15 -9.65
N VAL A 58 0.88 16.12 -9.22
CA VAL A 58 0.64 17.53 -9.57
C VAL A 58 1.01 17.78 -11.04
N ALA A 59 2.15 17.23 -11.46
CA ALA A 59 2.67 17.38 -12.82
C ALA A 59 1.97 16.45 -13.81
N GLU A 60 1.96 16.85 -15.08
CA GLU A 60 1.64 15.92 -16.16
C GLU A 60 2.62 14.75 -16.14
N GLN A 61 2.15 13.56 -16.47
CA GLN A 61 3.02 12.40 -16.62
C GLN A 61 3.11 12.06 -18.11
N SER A 62 4.31 12.18 -18.68
CA SER A 62 4.56 11.88 -20.10
C SER A 62 4.33 10.41 -20.47
N GLU A 63 4.12 9.55 -19.48
CA GLU A 63 3.99 8.10 -19.63
C GLU A 63 2.60 7.58 -19.22
N GLU A 64 1.55 8.40 -19.35
CA GLU A 64 0.17 8.03 -18.98
C GLU A 64 -0.28 6.67 -19.53
N VAL A 65 0.01 6.39 -20.81
CA VAL A 65 -0.29 5.11 -21.47
C VAL A 65 0.32 3.90 -20.72
N LYS A 66 1.48 4.08 -20.08
CA LYS A 66 2.11 3.01 -19.28
C LYS A 66 1.37 2.78 -17.96
N PHE A 67 0.81 3.83 -17.36
CA PHE A 67 -0.02 3.67 -16.16
C PHE A 67 -1.33 2.95 -16.48
N GLU A 68 -1.98 3.31 -17.58
CA GLU A 68 -3.21 2.64 -18.02
C GLU A 68 -2.95 1.16 -18.35
N SER A 69 -1.87 0.86 -19.08
CA SER A 69 -1.46 -0.52 -19.39
C SER A 69 -1.18 -1.35 -18.14
N ALA A 70 -0.67 -0.71 -17.08
CA ALA A 70 -0.41 -1.33 -15.78
C ALA A 70 -1.65 -1.47 -14.89
N GLU A 71 -2.83 -1.09 -15.39
CA GLU A 71 -4.12 -1.02 -14.68
C GLU A 71 -4.08 -0.02 -13.50
N ILE A 72 -3.25 1.01 -13.59
CA ILE A 72 -3.14 2.08 -12.59
C ILE A 72 -3.91 3.30 -13.09
N LYS A 73 -4.97 3.67 -12.37
CA LYS A 73 -5.75 4.88 -12.67
C LYS A 73 -4.96 6.12 -12.27
N LEU A 74 -4.40 6.82 -13.25
CA LEU A 74 -3.64 8.04 -13.03
C LEU A 74 -4.58 9.26 -12.90
N LYS A 75 -4.37 10.07 -11.85
CA LYS A 75 -5.02 11.37 -11.63
C LYS A 75 -3.92 12.43 -11.58
N HIS A 76 -3.71 13.13 -12.69
CA HIS A 76 -2.66 14.16 -12.83
C HIS A 76 -3.26 15.55 -13.10
N ASN A 77 -2.41 16.56 -13.31
CA ASN A 77 -2.80 17.94 -13.65
C ASN A 77 -3.73 18.59 -12.62
N LEU A 78 -3.54 18.21 -11.36
CA LEU A 78 -4.37 18.68 -10.25
C LEU A 78 -4.00 20.11 -9.82
N GLY A 79 -3.07 20.76 -10.53
CA GLY A 79 -2.66 22.15 -10.34
C GLY A 79 -1.73 22.34 -9.15
N THR A 80 -2.24 22.16 -7.93
CA THR A 80 -1.44 22.34 -6.71
C THR A 80 -1.30 21.05 -5.92
N ARG A 81 -0.24 20.99 -5.11
CA ARG A 81 -0.01 19.89 -4.17
C ARG A 81 -1.20 19.66 -3.23
N LYS A 82 -1.83 20.75 -2.76
CA LYS A 82 -3.01 20.67 -1.89
C LYS A 82 -4.19 20.00 -2.59
N THR A 83 -4.43 20.33 -3.85
CA THR A 83 -5.50 19.74 -4.66
C THR A 83 -5.22 18.26 -4.94
N SER A 84 -3.97 17.91 -5.28
CA SER A 84 -3.56 16.53 -5.51
C SER A 84 -3.82 15.65 -4.28
N LEU A 85 -3.34 16.10 -3.11
CA LEU A 85 -3.60 15.43 -1.85
C LEU A 85 -5.09 15.35 -1.51
N PHE A 86 -5.85 16.43 -1.72
CA PHE A 86 -7.29 16.43 -1.48
C PHE A 86 -8.02 15.40 -2.36
N ALA A 87 -7.68 15.28 -3.64
CA ALA A 87 -8.25 14.28 -4.53
C ALA A 87 -7.89 12.84 -4.13
N MET A 88 -6.68 12.63 -3.59
CA MET A 88 -6.28 11.35 -3.01
C MET A 88 -7.10 11.02 -1.76
N TYR A 89 -7.24 11.98 -0.84
CA TYR A 89 -8.04 11.80 0.39
C TYR A 89 -9.53 11.59 0.10
N GLN A 90 -10.11 12.31 -0.86
CA GLN A 90 -11.48 12.08 -1.29
C GLN A 90 -11.66 10.66 -1.82
N ASN A 91 -10.71 10.14 -2.60
CA ASN A 91 -10.82 8.77 -3.11
C ASN A 91 -10.64 7.71 -2.03
N LEU A 92 -9.76 7.96 -1.05
CA LEU A 92 -9.62 7.12 0.15
C LEU A 92 -10.93 7.08 0.94
N PHE A 93 -11.54 8.23 1.19
CA PHE A 93 -12.81 8.33 1.89
C PHE A 93 -13.94 7.60 1.13
N MET A 94 -14.05 7.83 -0.18
CA MET A 94 -15.04 7.15 -1.01
C MET A 94 -14.84 5.63 -1.03
N TRP A 95 -13.59 5.16 -1.05
CA TRP A 95 -13.29 3.73 -0.93
C TRP A 95 -13.85 3.13 0.36
N GLY A 96 -13.68 3.81 1.50
CA GLY A 96 -14.26 3.37 2.77
C GLY A 96 -15.78 3.31 2.73
N ILE A 97 -16.44 4.27 2.07
CA ILE A 97 -17.90 4.27 1.87
C ILE A 97 -18.35 3.11 0.99
N ASP A 98 -17.65 2.86 -0.12
CA ASP A 98 -17.98 1.81 -1.09
C ASP A 98 -17.86 0.41 -0.45
N HIS A 99 -16.91 0.23 0.47
CA HIS A 99 -16.66 -1.05 1.15
C HIS A 99 -17.22 -1.10 2.59
N ARG A 100 -18.12 -0.20 2.99
CA ARG A 100 -18.59 -0.09 4.39
C ARG A 100 -19.24 -1.35 4.98
N TYR A 101 -19.64 -2.31 4.12
CA TYR A 101 -20.29 -3.56 4.53
C TYR A 101 -19.42 -4.80 4.32
N GLU A 102 -18.20 -4.65 3.80
CA GLU A 102 -17.28 -5.76 3.55
C GLU A 102 -15.87 -5.44 4.04
N PRO A 103 -15.06 -6.45 4.42
CA PRO A 103 -13.67 -6.20 4.76
C PRO A 103 -12.92 -5.60 3.56
N THR A 104 -12.11 -4.58 3.79
CA THR A 104 -11.22 -4.00 2.77
C THR A 104 -9.85 -3.67 3.33
N ASN A 105 -8.84 -3.67 2.46
CA ASN A 105 -7.49 -3.23 2.76
C ASN A 105 -7.22 -1.87 2.13
N LEU A 106 -6.56 -0.99 2.87
CA LEU A 106 -6.09 0.31 2.37
C LEU A 106 -4.56 0.33 2.37
N MET A 107 -3.96 0.48 1.20
CA MET A 107 -2.53 0.72 1.06
C MET A 107 -2.26 2.16 0.64
N VAL A 108 -1.59 2.91 1.51
CA VAL A 108 -1.21 4.30 1.26
C VAL A 108 0.29 4.38 0.99
N ILE A 109 0.68 4.90 -0.17
CA ILE A 109 2.07 5.14 -0.55
C ILE A 109 2.28 6.65 -0.59
N SER A 110 2.63 7.24 0.56
CA SER A 110 2.82 8.69 0.75
C SER A 110 3.63 8.95 2.03
N GLN A 111 4.30 10.10 2.11
CA GLN A 111 4.90 10.61 3.35
C GLN A 111 3.86 11.27 4.26
N SER A 112 2.84 11.88 3.67
CA SER A 112 1.72 12.50 4.36
C SER A 112 0.69 11.45 4.78
N LEU A 113 0.31 11.47 6.07
CA LEU A 113 -0.48 10.41 6.68
C LEU A 113 -1.93 10.81 6.86
N PHE A 114 -2.79 9.81 6.66
CA PHE A 114 -4.18 9.82 7.05
C PHE A 114 -4.43 8.70 8.07
N SER A 115 -5.31 8.95 9.05
CA SER A 115 -5.67 8.01 10.10
C SER A 115 -7.14 7.64 9.94
N GLU A 116 -7.41 6.55 9.22
CA GLU A 116 -8.71 5.90 9.25
C GLU A 116 -8.66 4.67 10.15
N LYS A 117 -9.64 4.54 11.06
CA LYS A 117 -9.63 3.55 12.16
C LYS A 117 -10.31 2.22 11.82
N GLU A 118 -11.02 2.13 10.70
CA GLU A 118 -11.92 1.00 10.41
C GLU A 118 -11.35 0.00 9.40
N ASN A 119 -10.29 0.38 8.67
CA ASN A 119 -9.69 -0.42 7.60
C ASN A 119 -8.35 -1.02 8.02
N ASN A 120 -7.97 -2.15 7.42
CA ASN A 120 -6.61 -2.66 7.57
C ASN A 120 -5.64 -1.76 6.79
N LEU A 121 -4.89 -0.92 7.51
CA LEU A 121 -4.00 0.08 6.93
C LEU A 121 -2.59 -0.48 6.69
N LEU A 122 -2.18 -0.47 5.43
CA LEU A 122 -0.84 -0.77 4.93
C LEU A 122 -0.19 0.54 4.47
N LEU A 123 1.10 0.73 4.79
CA LEU A 123 1.75 2.02 4.55
C LEU A 123 3.11 1.85 3.88
N ALA A 124 3.41 2.64 2.87
CA ALA A 124 4.76 2.76 2.31
C ALA A 124 5.21 4.23 2.30
N GLN A 125 6.40 4.48 2.83
CA GLN A 125 6.92 5.84 2.99
C GLN A 125 8.29 6.01 2.31
N PRO A 126 8.62 7.21 1.81
CA PRO A 126 9.89 7.45 1.13
C PRO A 126 11.09 7.47 2.10
N ARG A 127 10.88 7.83 3.38
CA ARG A 127 11.97 7.93 4.39
C ARG A 127 11.70 7.06 5.63
N LYS A 128 12.78 6.58 6.26
CA LYS A 128 12.74 5.78 7.52
C LYS A 128 12.23 6.55 8.75
N LYS A 129 12.25 7.89 8.74
CA LYS A 129 11.83 8.69 9.90
C LYS A 129 10.31 8.85 9.88
N PRO A 130 9.58 8.15 10.75
CA PRO A 130 8.15 8.37 10.89
C PRO A 130 7.94 9.80 11.41
N ARG A 131 7.02 10.55 10.81
CA ARG A 131 6.30 11.54 11.64
C ARG A 131 5.38 10.73 12.56
N VAL A 132 5.22 11.18 13.80
CA VAL A 132 4.70 10.58 15.05
C VAL A 132 3.42 9.70 14.96
N LEU A 133 2.80 9.51 13.81
CA LEU A 133 1.58 8.72 13.65
C LEU A 133 1.92 7.28 13.26
N ARG A 134 2.37 6.48 14.23
CA ARG A 134 3.12 5.25 13.95
C ARG A 134 2.46 3.92 14.34
N ASP A 135 1.34 3.87 15.04
CA ASP A 135 0.90 2.58 15.61
C ASP A 135 -0.31 1.95 14.94
N THR A 136 -1.03 2.68 14.08
CA THR A 136 -2.29 2.18 13.49
C THR A 136 -2.10 1.28 12.26
N ALA A 137 -0.99 1.44 11.52
CA ALA A 137 -0.75 0.64 10.31
C ALA A 137 -0.20 -0.75 10.65
N THR A 138 -0.90 -1.78 10.16
CA THR A 138 -0.62 -3.21 10.36
C THR A 138 0.71 -3.63 9.73
N SER A 139 1.08 -3.05 8.60
CA SER A 139 2.38 -3.30 7.96
C SER A 139 2.89 -2.03 7.31
N LYS A 140 4.21 -1.83 7.37
CA LYS A 140 4.88 -0.61 6.93
C LYS A 140 6.06 -0.94 6.05
N TRP A 141 6.23 -0.27 4.91
CA TRP A 141 7.35 -0.43 3.99
C TRP A 141 8.14 0.87 3.87
N LEU A 142 9.39 0.72 3.47
CA LEU A 142 10.04 1.78 2.69
C LEU A 142 9.57 1.66 1.25
N TRP A 143 9.26 2.79 0.63
CA TRP A 143 8.86 2.83 -0.77
C TRP A 143 9.87 2.10 -1.67
N LYS A 144 11.18 2.31 -1.43
CA LYS A 144 12.26 1.62 -2.15
C LYS A 144 12.18 0.08 -2.03
N SER A 145 11.76 -0.43 -0.88
CA SER A 145 11.57 -1.88 -0.68
C SER A 145 10.33 -2.36 -1.43
N LEU A 146 9.19 -1.69 -1.20
CA LEU A 146 7.92 -2.09 -1.80
C LEU A 146 7.96 -2.07 -3.34
N SER A 147 8.50 -1.01 -3.92
CA SER A 147 8.59 -0.84 -5.39
C SER A 147 9.40 -1.93 -6.08
N THR A 148 10.15 -2.74 -5.34
CA THR A 148 10.94 -3.88 -5.84
C THR A 148 10.43 -5.23 -5.31
N GLY A 149 9.23 -5.26 -4.72
CA GLY A 149 8.60 -6.49 -4.20
C GLY A 149 9.14 -6.91 -2.83
N GLY A 150 9.91 -6.05 -2.17
CA GLY A 150 10.55 -6.32 -0.90
C GLY A 150 9.59 -6.35 0.30
N SER A 151 10.09 -6.91 1.41
CA SER A 151 9.33 -7.06 2.65
C SER A 151 9.11 -5.73 3.40
N PRO A 152 8.09 -5.67 4.27
CA PRO A 152 7.88 -4.52 5.15
C PRO A 152 9.06 -4.33 6.12
N LEU A 153 9.20 -3.09 6.61
CA LEU A 153 10.00 -2.74 7.77
C LEU A 153 9.59 -3.64 8.94
N HIS A 154 10.57 -4.23 9.63
CA HIS A 154 10.34 -5.13 10.75
C HIS A 154 9.39 -4.51 11.77
N GLY A 155 8.18 -5.05 11.81
CA GLY A 155 7.18 -4.91 12.86
C GLY A 155 6.45 -6.25 12.96
N HIS A 156 6.92 -7.11 13.87
CA HIS A 156 6.44 -8.47 14.14
C HIS A 156 6.09 -9.31 12.90
N SER A 157 7.09 -9.60 12.07
CA SER A 157 7.11 -10.89 11.37
C SER A 157 7.54 -11.93 12.41
N MET A 158 6.60 -12.68 12.97
CA MET A 158 6.99 -13.86 13.75
C MET A 158 7.62 -14.83 12.77
N ARG A 159 8.95 -14.94 12.88
CA ARG A 159 9.76 -16.02 12.33
C ARG A 159 9.00 -17.32 12.55
N ALA A 160 8.85 -18.14 11.51
CA ALA A 160 8.38 -19.50 11.66
C ALA A 160 9.25 -20.16 12.75
N GLU A 161 8.65 -20.47 13.90
CA GLU A 161 9.32 -21.28 14.90
C GLU A 161 9.60 -22.63 14.25
N SER A 162 10.87 -22.91 14.04
CA SER A 162 11.35 -24.24 13.73
C SER A 162 10.95 -25.14 14.89
N VAL A 163 9.92 -25.96 14.69
CA VAL A 163 9.60 -27.06 15.59
C VAL A 163 10.77 -28.03 15.53
N MET A 164 11.64 -27.99 16.54
CA MET A 164 12.55 -29.08 16.81
C MET A 164 11.77 -30.19 17.54
N PRO A 165 11.92 -31.47 17.16
CA PRO A 165 11.28 -32.55 17.88
C PRO A 165 11.94 -32.70 19.26
N SER A 166 11.11 -32.68 20.32
CA SER A 166 11.53 -33.03 21.67
C SER A 166 11.97 -34.50 21.69
N SER A 167 13.26 -34.74 21.91
CA SER A 167 13.79 -36.07 22.23
C SER A 167 13.36 -36.44 23.65
N ARG A 168 12.59 -37.53 23.76
CA ARG A 168 12.23 -38.17 25.02
C ARG A 168 13.48 -38.64 25.77
N HIS A 169 13.52 -38.37 27.08
CA HIS A 169 14.14 -39.22 28.08
C HIS A 169 13.12 -39.51 29.16
#